data_AF-A0A6M3LI11-F1
#
_entry.id   AF-A0A6M3LI11-F1
#
_cell.length_a   1.000
_cell.length_b   1.000
_cell.length_c   1.000
_cell.angle_alpha   90.00
_cell.angle_beta   90.00
_cell.angle_gamma   90.00
#
_symmetry.space_group_name_H-M   'P 1'
#
loop_
_entity.id
_entity.type
_entity.pdbx_description
1 polymer ?
#
loop_
_entity_poly.entity_id
_entity_poly.type
_entity_poly.pdbx_seq_one_letter_code
_entity_poly.pdbx_strand_id
1 'polypeptide(L)'
;MTDLPLTYNRCSICGSQPYNRLDLMNIGPVRFWEPDDGWKIGSLCPGCYKAYGNAQPKPSDYAYRTQNCLTIDTDEDATIAM
;
A
#
# COMPACT_ATOMS: atom_id res chain seq x y z
N MET A 1 20.13 -11.06 -9.14
CA MET A 1 18.69 -11.35 -9.16
C MET A 1 18.29 -11.60 -7.73
N THR A 2 17.53 -10.70 -7.12
CA THR A 2 17.03 -10.90 -5.77
C THR A 2 15.94 -11.97 -5.85
N ASP A 3 16.18 -13.13 -5.23
CA ASP A 3 15.15 -14.15 -5.09
C ASP A 3 13.97 -13.54 -4.32
N LEU A 4 12.83 -13.43 -4.98
CA LEU A 4 11.62 -12.91 -4.36
C LEU A 4 11.04 -14.00 -3.44
N PRO A 5 10.59 -13.66 -2.23
CA PRO A 5 10.02 -14.63 -1.32
C PRO A 5 8.70 -15.17 -1.90
N LEU A 6 8.52 -16.50 -1.86
CA LEU A 6 7.34 -17.18 -2.39
C LEU A 6 6.43 -17.67 -1.27
N THR A 7 5.13 -17.70 -1.52
CA THR A 7 4.10 -18.07 -0.53
C THR A 7 2.86 -18.71 -1.17
N TYR A 8 2.15 -19.52 -0.37
CA TYR A 8 0.84 -20.10 -0.71
C TYR A 8 -0.35 -19.24 -0.26
N ASN A 9 -0.08 -18.05 0.27
CA ASN A 9 -1.12 -17.11 0.68
C ASN A 9 -1.88 -16.54 -0.53
N ARG A 10 -3.13 -16.16 -0.31
CA ARG A 10 -4.00 -15.52 -1.31
C ARG A 10 -3.41 -14.18 -1.77
N CYS A 11 -3.57 -13.88 -3.06
CA CYS A 11 -3.19 -12.59 -3.63
C CYS A 11 -4.11 -11.50 -3.07
N SER A 12 -3.52 -10.43 -2.53
CA SER A 12 -4.24 -9.31 -1.92
C SER A 12 -5.05 -8.47 -2.92
N ILE A 13 -4.74 -8.54 -4.23
CA ILE A 13 -5.43 -7.76 -5.28
C ILE A 13 -6.53 -8.58 -5.95
N CYS A 14 -6.17 -9.66 -6.66
CA CYS A 14 -7.15 -10.44 -7.43
C CYS A 14 -7.72 -11.63 -6.68
N GLY A 15 -7.16 -11.96 -5.52
CA GLY A 15 -7.65 -13.09 -4.72
C GLY A 15 -7.20 -14.48 -5.19
N SER A 16 -6.31 -14.59 -6.17
CA SER A 16 -5.75 -15.88 -6.60
C SER A 16 -4.97 -16.53 -5.46
N GLN A 17 -5.22 -17.81 -5.19
CA GLN A 17 -4.49 -18.60 -4.21
C GLN A 17 -3.99 -19.89 -4.86
N PRO A 18 -2.68 -20.20 -4.77
CA PRO A 18 -2.17 -21.50 -5.21
C PRO A 18 -2.65 -22.59 -4.24
N TYR A 19 -3.24 -23.66 -4.77
CA TYR A 19 -3.78 -24.77 -4.00
C TYR A 19 -2.84 -25.96 -3.95
N ASN A 20 -1.96 -26.09 -4.95
CA ASN A 20 -1.04 -27.21 -5.07
C ASN A 20 0.36 -26.75 -5.50
N ARG A 21 1.32 -27.68 -5.56
CA ARG A 21 2.72 -27.40 -5.92
C ARG A 21 2.96 -27.13 -7.40
N LEU A 22 1.97 -27.39 -8.26
CA LEU A 22 2.03 -27.11 -9.69
C LEU A 22 1.54 -25.69 -9.99
N ASP A 23 0.75 -25.11 -9.10
CA ASP A 23 0.29 -23.73 -9.21
C ASP A 23 1.47 -22.75 -9.03
N LEU A 24 1.42 -21.67 -9.80
CA LEU A 24 2.40 -20.61 -9.69
C LEU A 24 2.25 -19.94 -8.32
N MET A 25 3.30 -20.02 -7.48
CA MET A 25 3.28 -19.46 -6.14
C MET A 25 3.13 -17.93 -6.19
N ASN A 26 2.45 -17.40 -5.18
CA ASN A 26 2.38 -15.96 -5.00
C ASN A 26 3.70 -15.45 -4.40
N ILE A 27 3.98 -14.17 -4.60
CA ILE A 27 5.18 -13.49 -4.14
C ILE A 27 4.80 -12.74 -2.85
N GLY A 28 5.49 -13.03 -1.76
CA GLY A 28 5.15 -12.46 -0.45
C GLY A 28 6.07 -12.94 0.68
N PRO A 29 6.21 -12.15 1.76
CA PRO A 29 5.56 -10.86 1.98
C PRO A 29 6.15 -9.74 1.12
N VAL A 30 5.29 -8.93 0.50
CA VAL A 30 5.68 -7.77 -0.31
C VAL A 30 4.93 -6.53 0.18
N ARG A 31 5.64 -5.41 0.21
CA ARG A 31 5.05 -4.09 0.45
C ARG A 31 4.58 -3.52 -0.90
N PHE A 32 3.33 -3.11 -1.00
CA PHE A 32 2.75 -2.54 -2.21
C PHE A 32 1.81 -1.37 -1.89
N TRP A 33 1.63 -0.46 -2.85
CA TRP A 33 0.70 0.67 -2.73
C TRP A 33 -0.65 0.32 -3.39
N GLU A 34 -1.72 0.56 -2.66
CA GLU A 34 -3.10 0.50 -3.16
C GLU A 34 -3.69 1.92 -3.10
N PRO A 35 -4.22 2.48 -4.20
CA PRO A 35 -4.65 3.89 -4.24
C PRO A 35 -5.69 4.26 -3.18
N ASP A 36 -6.61 3.33 -2.88
CA ASP A 36 -7.74 3.61 -1.98
C ASP A 36 -7.38 3.44 -0.50
N ASP A 37 -6.44 2.54 -0.19
CA ASP A 37 -6.12 2.14 1.19
C ASP A 37 -4.67 2.45 1.62
N GLY A 38 -3.84 2.90 0.69
CA GLY A 38 -2.45 3.25 0.89
C GLY A 38 -1.47 2.07 0.92
N TRP A 39 -0.42 2.18 1.75
CA TRP A 39 0.63 1.17 1.83
C TRP A 39 0.13 -0.08 2.57
N LYS A 40 0.25 -1.23 1.91
CA LYS A 40 -0.07 -2.54 2.49
C LYS A 40 1.13 -3.49 2.44
N ILE A 41 1.08 -4.51 3.30
CA ILE A 41 1.98 -5.66 3.26
C ILE A 41 1.12 -6.89 3.02
N GLY A 42 1.46 -7.70 2.02
CA GLY A 42 0.68 -8.87 1.66
C GLY A 42 1.38 -9.79 0.69
N SER A 43 0.59 -10.53 -0.09
CA SER A 43 1.08 -11.46 -1.11
C SER A 43 0.46 -11.10 -2.45
N LEU A 44 1.25 -11.14 -3.53
CA LEU A 44 0.80 -10.80 -4.87
C LEU A 44 1.08 -11.95 -5.82
N CYS A 45 0.12 -12.30 -6.69
CA CYS A 45 0.44 -13.21 -7.78
C CYS A 45 1.43 -12.56 -8.76
N PRO A 46 2.18 -13.33 -9.56
CA PRO A 46 3.20 -12.77 -10.44
C PRO A 46 2.67 -11.72 -11.44
N GLY A 47 1.40 -11.83 -11.84
CA GLY A 47 0.73 -10.79 -12.64
C GLY A 47 0.53 -9.49 -11.86
N CYS A 48 -0.09 -9.57 -10.68
CA CYS A 48 -0.31 -8.41 -9.82
C CYS A 48 0.99 -7.80 -9.30
N TYR A 49 2.04 -8.60 -9.05
CA TYR A 49 3.34 -8.10 -8.62
C TYR A 49 4.00 -7.23 -9.69
N LYS A 50 3.85 -7.58 -10.98
CA LYS A 50 4.36 -6.74 -12.08
C LYS A 50 3.64 -5.39 -12.16
N ALA A 51 2.34 -5.36 -11.86
CA ALA A 51 1.53 -4.14 -11.94
C ALA A 51 1.66 -3.25 -10.70
N TYR A 52 1.68 -3.85 -9.50
CA TYR A 52 1.55 -3.14 -8.22
C TYR A 52 2.77 -3.28 -7.29
N GLY A 53 3.60 -4.31 -7.47
CA GLY A 53 4.70 -4.62 -6.55
C GLY A 53 5.77 -3.52 -6.48
N ASN A 54 5.91 -2.74 -7.55
CA ASN A 54 6.82 -1.59 -7.62
C ASN A 54 6.09 -0.25 -7.82
N ALA A 55 4.75 -0.24 -7.70
CA ALA A 55 3.98 0.98 -7.85
C ALA A 55 4.26 1.93 -6.68
N GLN A 56 4.55 3.19 -7.00
CA GLN A 56 4.68 4.24 -6.01
C GLN A 56 3.39 5.08 -5.97
N PRO A 57 3.00 5.58 -4.78
CA PRO A 57 1.89 6.51 -4.66
C PRO A 57 2.10 7.73 -5.56
N LYS A 58 1.07 8.10 -6.31
CA LYS A 58 1.05 9.35 -7.05
C LYS A 58 0.62 10.49 -6.12
N PRO A 59 1.03 11.74 -6.38
CA PRO A 59 0.53 12.90 -5.63
C PRO A 59 -1.00 12.99 -5.59
N SER A 60 -1.68 12.51 -6.65
CA SER A 60 -3.14 12.44 -6.76
C SER A 60 -3.80 11.40 -5.85
N ASP A 61 -3.05 10.42 -5.36
CA ASP A 61 -3.59 9.36 -4.50
C ASP A 61 -3.70 9.82 -3.04
N TYR A 62 -3.09 10.96 -2.70
CA TYR A 62 -3.22 11.55 -1.38
C TYR A 62 -4.44 12.47 -1.32
N ALA A 63 -5.25 12.31 -0.28
CA ALA A 63 -6.26 13.30 0.06
C ALA A 63 -5.56 14.60 0.49
N TYR A 64 -5.73 15.68 -0.29
CA TYR A 64 -5.26 17.01 0.06
C TYR A 64 -6.42 17.84 0.57
N ARG A 65 -6.19 18.56 1.68
CA ARG A 65 -7.16 19.53 2.19
C ARG A 65 -7.07 20.79 1.32
N THR A 66 -8.06 21.01 0.45
CA THR A 66 -8.24 22.27 -0.30
C THR A 66 -8.80 23.36 0.60
N GLN A 67 -8.07 23.73 1.66
CA GLN A 67 -8.37 24.97 2.34
C GLN A 67 -7.58 26.10 1.69
N ASN A 68 -8.31 27.07 1.13
CA ASN A 68 -7.80 28.43 1.01
C ASN A 68 -7.20 28.80 2.36
N CYS A 69 -5.92 29.17 2.38
CA CYS A 69 -5.20 29.67 3.56
C CYS A 69 -5.78 31.00 4.06
N LEU A 70 -7.06 31.03 4.42
CA LEU A 70 -7.65 32.11 5.18
C LEU A 70 -7.49 31.72 6.65
N THR A 71 -6.35 32.14 7.21
CA THR A 71 -6.19 32.49 8.62
C THR A 71 -6.92 31.56 9.59
N ILE A 72 -6.47 30.31 9.67
CA ILE A 72 -6.71 29.55 10.90
C ILE A 72 -5.58 29.97 11.82
N ASP A 73 -5.86 30.94 12.68
CA ASP A 73 -5.07 31.22 13.87
C ASP A 73 -5.10 29.93 14.69
N THR A 74 -4.04 29.14 14.61
CA THR A 74 -3.81 28.05 15.56
C THR A 74 -3.03 28.65 16.71
N ASP A 75 -3.70 29.48 17.53
CA ASP A 75 -3.20 29.96 18.81
C ASP A 75 -3.29 28.88 19.90
N GLU A 76 -3.23 27.60 19.52
CA GLU A 76 -3.01 26.47 20.41
C GLU A 76 -1.55 26.50 20.93
N ASP A 77 -1.21 27.57 21.64
CA ASP A 77 -0.06 27.69 22.49
C ASP A 77 -0.38 26.94 23.80
N ALA A 78 0.17 25.74 23.94
CA ALA A 78 -0.12 24.82 25.04
C ALA A 78 0.41 25.26 26.42
N THR A 79 0.63 26.56 26.67
CA THR A 79 1.35 27.04 27.86
C THR A 79 0.62 28.04 28.77
N ILE A 80 -0.63 28.43 28.51
CA ILE A 80 -1.40 29.25 29.47
C ILE A 80 -2.39 28.38 30.26
N ALA A 81 -1.85 27.53 31.11
CA ALA A 81 -2.58 26.87 32.19
C ALA A 81 -1.68 26.78 33.43
N MET A 82 -1.30 27.95 33.99
CA MET A 82 -0.78 28.09 35.36
C MET A 82 -1.24 29.41 35.98
#